data_AF-Q825H0-F1
#
_entry.id   AF-Q825H0-F1
#
_cell.length_a   1.000
_cell.length_b   1.000
_cell.length_c   1.000
_cell.angle_alpha   90.00
_cell.angle_beta   90.00
_cell.angle_gamma   90.00
#
_symmetry.space_group_name_H-M   'P 1'
#
loop_
_entity.id
_entity.type
_entity.pdbx_description
1 polymer ?
#
loop_
_entity_poly.entity_id
_entity_poly.type
_entity_poly.pdbx_seq_one_letter_code
_entity_poly.pdbx_strand_id
1 'polypeptide(L)' 'MAVGTRRSGSGGTYVKFVLEVDLENAAWGEETATELGRILRYWGGNLHHYEMKPGDGSAVYDSGYREVGRWSLTSD' A
#
# COMPACT_ATOMS: atom_id res chain seq x y z
N MET A 1 -20.52 -10.90 18.08
CA MET A 1 -19.44 -10.58 17.13
C MET A 1 -19.08 -9.11 17.33
N ALA A 2 -17.88 -8.82 17.83
CA ALA A 2 -17.51 -7.47 18.24
C ALA A 2 -17.15 -6.61 17.01
N VAL A 3 -17.96 -5.60 16.72
CA VAL A 3 -17.58 -4.46 15.88
C VAL A 3 -16.47 -3.71 16.63
N GLY A 4 -15.25 -3.78 16.10
CA GLY A 4 -14.12 -3.02 16.62
C GLY A 4 -14.28 -1.55 16.31
N THR A 5 -14.99 -0.82 17.16
CA THR A 5 -15.00 0.65 17.15
C THR A 5 -13.59 1.15 17.45
N ARG A 6 -12.88 1.66 16.44
CA ARG A 6 -11.66 2.44 16.70
C ARG A 6 -12.06 3.69 17.46
N ARG A 7 -11.52 3.85 18.67
CA ARG A 7 -11.65 5.09 19.43
C ARG A 7 -10.92 6.19 18.67
N SER A 8 -11.67 7.20 18.21
CA SER A 8 -11.11 8.48 17.80
C SER A 8 -10.47 9.13 19.03
N GLY A 9 -9.14 9.26 19.00
CA GLY A 9 -8.34 9.91 20.03
C GLY A 9 -7.75 11.20 19.47
N SER A 10 -8.20 12.34 20.02
CA SER A 10 -7.56 13.66 20.04
C SER A 10 -6.78 14.17 18.80
N GLY A 11 -7.46 14.92 17.94
CA GLY A 11 -7.11 16.32 17.63
C GLY A 11 -5.79 16.65 16.92
N GLY A 12 -5.14 15.70 16.24
CA GLY A 12 -4.03 15.98 15.33
C GLY A 12 -4.21 15.22 14.03
N THR A 13 -4.22 15.92 12.90
CA THR A 13 -4.22 15.29 11.58
C THR A 13 -2.94 14.48 11.45
N TYR A 14 -3.04 13.15 11.38
CA TYR A 14 -1.88 12.30 11.14
C TYR A 14 -1.94 11.73 9.72
N VAL A 15 -0.78 11.62 9.10
CA VAL A 15 -0.65 11.05 7.76
C VAL A 15 -0.49 9.55 7.90
N LYS A 16 -1.35 8.79 7.23
CA LYS A 16 -1.34 7.33 7.24
C LYS A 16 -0.91 6.80 5.88
N PHE A 17 0.09 5.93 5.87
CA PHE A 17 0.48 5.16 4.69
C PHE A 17 -0.33 3.86 4.61
N VAL A 18 -0.88 3.57 3.43
CA VAL A 18 -1.61 2.35 3.13
C VAL A 18 -1.03 1.73 1.86
N LEU A 19 -0.70 0.45 1.90
CA LEU A 19 -0.38 -0.38 0.74
C LEU A 19 -1.41 -1.51 0.67
N GLU A 20 -2.10 -1.59 -0.45
CA GLU A 20 -3.05 -2.65 -0.75
C GLU A 20 -2.60 -3.37 -2.02
N VAL A 21 -2.49 -4.69 -1.95
CA VAL A 21 -2.11 -5.56 -3.06
C VAL A 21 -3.14 -6.70 -3.12
N ASP A 22 -3.77 -6.86 -4.27
CA ASP A 22 -4.70 -7.95 -4.53
C ASP A 22 -3.91 -9.21 -4.92
N LEU A 23 -3.71 -10.09 -3.95
CA LEU A 23 -2.96 -11.33 -4.13
C LEU A 23 -3.74 -12.39 -4.91
N GLU A 24 -5.07 -12.30 -4.98
CA GLU A 24 -5.90 -13.25 -5.71
C GLU A 24 -5.86 -12.97 -7.21
N ASN A 25 -6.09 -11.70 -7.59
CA ASN A 25 -6.03 -11.27 -9.00
C ASN A 25 -4.60 -11.27 -9.56
N ALA A 26 -3.60 -11.12 -8.70
CA ALA A 26 -2.20 -11.27 -9.06
C ALA A 26 -1.86 -12.69 -9.56
N ALA A 27 -2.58 -13.72 -9.07
CA ALA A 27 -2.44 -15.11 -9.50
C ALA A 27 -0.99 -15.67 -9.48
N TRP A 28 -0.14 -15.21 -8.55
CA TRP A 28 1.27 -15.61 -8.47
C TRP A 28 1.50 -17.02 -7.92
N GLY A 29 0.52 -17.62 -7.24
CA GLY A 29 0.63 -18.96 -6.68
C GLY A 29 1.83 -19.10 -5.73
N GLU A 30 2.72 -20.06 -6.00
CA GLU A 30 3.91 -20.33 -5.19
C GLU A 30 4.90 -19.14 -5.15
N GLU A 31 4.88 -18.27 -6.15
CA GLU A 31 5.76 -17.09 -6.24
C GLU A 31 5.27 -15.87 -5.46
N THR A 32 4.17 -16.00 -4.71
CA THR A 32 3.54 -14.87 -4.00
C THR A 32 4.51 -14.11 -3.11
N ALA A 33 5.34 -14.82 -2.34
CA ALA A 33 6.31 -14.20 -1.45
C ALA A 33 7.42 -13.46 -2.23
N THR A 34 7.88 -14.05 -3.33
CA THR A 34 8.89 -13.47 -4.23
C THR A 34 8.39 -12.17 -4.84
N GLU A 35 7.20 -12.18 -5.44
CA GLU A 35 6.62 -11.01 -6.11
C GLU A 35 6.25 -9.90 -5.14
N LEU A 36 5.62 -10.24 -4.00
CA LEU A 36 5.32 -9.25 -2.97
C LEU A 36 6.60 -8.62 -2.40
N GLY A 37 7.64 -9.42 -2.15
CA GLY A 37 8.94 -8.90 -1.70
C GLY A 37 9.57 -7.94 -2.71
N ARG A 38 9.49 -8.25 -4.00
CA ARG A 38 9.95 -7.39 -5.09
C ARG A 38 9.20 -6.05 -5.09
N ILE A 39 7.86 -6.10 -4.98
CA ILE A 39 7.00 -4.92 -4.87
C ILE A 39 7.44 -4.04 -3.69
N LEU A 40 7.54 -4.62 -2.48
CA LEU A 40 7.91 -3.91 -1.26
C LEU A 40 9.26 -3.18 -1.39
N ARG A 41 10.24 -3.82 -2.00
CA ARG A 41 11.56 -3.23 -2.25
C ARG A 41 11.49 -2.05 -3.24
N TYR A 42 10.72 -2.17 -4.32
CA TYR A 42 10.70 -1.14 -5.36
C TYR A 42 9.97 0.13 -4.94
N TRP A 43 8.71 0.04 -4.49
CA TRP A 43 8.01 1.25 -4.10
C TRP A 43 8.63 1.88 -2.85
N GLY A 44 9.08 1.06 -1.89
CA GLY A 44 9.79 1.53 -0.69
C GLY A 44 11.06 2.29 -1.06
N GLY A 45 11.83 1.78 -2.02
CA GLY A 45 12.97 2.47 -2.60
C GLY A 45 12.59 3.76 -3.33
N ASN A 46 11.45 3.81 -4.01
CA ASN A 46 11.00 4.98 -4.78
C ASN A 46 10.38 6.10 -3.93
N LEU A 47 10.06 5.89 -2.65
CA LEU A 47 9.37 6.88 -1.82
C LEU A 47 10.08 8.23 -1.73
N HIS A 48 11.41 8.27 -1.85
CA HIS A 48 12.20 9.49 -1.84
C HIS A 48 11.91 10.44 -3.03
N HIS A 49 11.18 9.98 -4.04
CA HIS A 49 10.72 10.80 -5.16
C HIS A 49 9.38 11.51 -4.89
N TYR A 50 8.74 11.26 -3.75
CA TYR A 50 7.43 11.83 -3.42
C TYR A 50 7.55 12.87 -2.30
N GLU A 51 6.65 13.85 -2.31
CA GLU A 51 6.59 14.88 -1.25
C GLU A 51 6.07 14.33 0.08
N MET A 52 5.46 13.14 0.05
CA MET A 52 4.91 12.43 1.21
C MET A 52 3.80 13.21 1.92
N LYS A 53 2.89 13.81 1.14
CA LYS A 53 1.71 14.53 1.64
C LYS A 53 0.40 13.76 1.41
N PRO A 54 -0.67 14.06 2.16
CA PRO A 54 -1.97 13.47 1.91
C PRO A 54 -2.42 13.62 0.46
N GLY A 55 -2.93 12.53 -0.12
CA GLY A 55 -3.30 12.44 -1.53
C GLY A 55 -2.23 11.82 -2.42
N ASP A 56 -0.96 11.78 -1.99
CA ASP A 56 0.10 11.10 -2.73
C ASP A 56 -0.17 9.59 -2.78
N GLY A 57 0.24 8.97 -3.87
CA GLY A 57 0.03 7.55 -4.12
C GLY A 57 0.54 7.14 -5.49
N SER A 58 0.66 5.82 -5.69
CA SER A 58 0.91 5.26 -7.02
C SER A 58 0.36 3.85 -7.11
N ALA A 59 0.04 3.45 -8.35
CA ALA A 59 -0.27 2.06 -8.68
C ALA A 59 0.95 1.17 -8.43
N VAL A 60 0.68 -0.07 -8.06
CA VAL A 60 1.67 -1.12 -7.81
C VAL A 60 1.57 -2.14 -8.94
N TYR A 61 2.72 -2.49 -9.51
CA TYR A 61 2.80 -3.40 -10.64
C TYR A 61 3.61 -4.66 -10.30
N ASP A 62 3.15 -5.79 -10.83
CA ASP A 62 3.90 -7.04 -10.80
C ASP A 62 5.07 -7.04 -11.81
N SER A 63 5.82 -8.14 -11.89
CA SER A 63 6.98 -8.24 -12.79
C SER A 63 6.56 -8.26 -14.27
N GLY A 64 5.31 -8.61 -14.56
CA GLY A 64 4.67 -8.57 -15.87
C GLY A 64 4.02 -7.22 -16.22
N TYR A 65 4.27 -6.17 -15.44
CA TYR A 65 3.66 -4.84 -15.61
C TYR A 65 2.13 -4.83 -15.52
N ARG A 66 1.51 -5.80 -14.83
CA ARG A 66 0.09 -5.74 -14.48
C ARG A 66 -0.09 -4.95 -13.21
N GLU A 67 -1.08 -4.08 -13.20
CA GLU A 67 -1.50 -3.40 -11.98
C GLU A 67 -2.12 -4.44 -11.03
N VAL A 68 -1.59 -4.50 -9.81
CA VAL A 68 -1.99 -5.47 -8.77
C VAL A 68 -2.37 -4.79 -7.46
N GLY A 69 -2.35 -3.46 -7.43
CA GLY A 69 -2.64 -2.73 -6.21
C GLY A 69 -2.21 -1.28 -6.27
N ARG A 70 -2.12 -0.66 -5.09
CA ARG A 70 -1.82 0.75 -4.93
C ARG A 70 -1.22 1.01 -3.55
N TRP A 71 -0.39 2.03 -3.45
CA TRP A 71 -0.16 2.71 -2.17
C TRP A 71 -0.73 4.12 -2.16
N SER A 72 -1.06 4.63 -0.98
CA SER A 72 -1.55 6.00 -0.78
C SER A 72 -1.24 6.55 0.60
N LEU A 73 -1.12 7.87 0.69
CA LEU A 73 -1.12 8.64 1.93
C LEU A 73 -2.51 9.26 2.16
N THR A 74 -3.14 8.91 3.28
CA THR A 74 -4.45 9.44 3.68
C THR A 74 -4.33 10.31 4.91
N SER A 75 -5.21 11.31 5.04
CA SER A 75 -5.45 12.00 6.32
C SER A 75 -6.58 11.28 7.06
N ASP A 76 -6.44 11.13 8.37
CA ASP A 76 -7.47 10.63 9.29
C ASP A 76 -7.64 11.62 10.46
#